data_AF-A0A346AFT5-F1
#
_entry.id   AF-A0A346AFT5-F1
#
_cell.length_a   1.000
_cell.length_b   1.000
_cell.length_c   1.000
_cell.angle_alpha   90.00
_cell.angle_beta   90.00
_cell.angle_gamma   90.00
#
_symmetry.space_group_name_H-M   'P 1'
#
loop_
_entity.id
_entity.type
_entity.pdbx_description
1 polymer ?
#
loop_
_entity_poly.entity_id
_entity_poly.type
_entity_poly.pdbx_seq_one_letter_code
_entity_poly.pdbx_strand_id
1 'polypeptide(L)'
;MSSAIFDQPTHEPTPQSLAYLPANEENSGEEINLETLMLPTIGLPLSAPLAALVESLSPAAVSETMRRVFVDLARLLDYLRLIEKKVQQNQLLASTFSVFNNIQKESLALIEHIEASISNLEGANEELLSTLDGVSYAIGHEIGRVYGFELVGISDPHSPPIRAKLERAHGLLRNCFQQSTITLTQVFDTALDGEELFNDFQARREEALVLYRDLWNLVHLARRADKECDQFSVALLLAHLKRFRDGSMCFLMYKDWEEYERFVKRVAAARRVLEIGPALEGLACYLETLLGQVRLRSVLASIAFIVPDPDSN
;
A
#
# COMPACT_ATOMS: atom_id res chain seq x y z
N MET A 1 36.36 -35.08 37.70
CA MET A 1 36.59 -35.58 36.33
C MET A 1 35.29 -35.48 35.56
N SER A 2 35.37 -34.90 34.37
CA SER A 2 34.38 -34.85 33.28
C SER A 2 33.13 -33.97 33.39
N SER A 3 33.31 -32.81 32.75
CA SER A 3 32.36 -31.99 31.98
C SER A 3 31.71 -32.74 30.81
N ALA A 4 30.46 -32.38 30.49
CA ALA A 4 29.81 -32.50 29.16
C ALA A 4 28.56 -31.60 29.21
N ILE A 5 28.60 -30.31 28.84
CA ILE A 5 28.55 -29.73 27.49
C ILE A 5 27.72 -30.58 26.52
N PHE A 6 26.48 -30.14 26.30
CA PHE A 6 25.63 -30.55 25.20
C PHE A 6 25.43 -29.33 24.30
N ASP A 7 26.19 -29.28 23.22
CA ASP A 7 26.03 -28.31 22.13
C ASP A 7 24.71 -28.58 21.39
N GLN A 8 23.88 -27.55 21.26
CA GLN A 8 22.84 -27.50 20.24
C GLN A 8 23.39 -26.78 19.00
N PRO A 9 23.17 -27.28 17.79
CA PRO A 9 23.60 -26.58 16.59
C PRO A 9 22.68 -25.38 16.33
N THR A 10 23.28 -24.18 16.36
CA THR A 10 22.73 -22.95 15.81
C THR A 10 22.61 -23.07 14.29
N HIS A 11 21.39 -23.19 13.78
CA HIS A 11 21.11 -23.00 12.35
C HIS A 11 21.02 -21.50 12.06
N GLU A 12 22.11 -20.91 11.55
CA GLU A 12 22.05 -19.64 10.83
C GLU A 12 21.41 -19.87 9.45
N PRO A 13 20.41 -19.08 9.03
CA PRO A 13 19.91 -19.13 7.67
C PRO A 13 20.88 -18.40 6.73
N THR A 14 21.48 -19.15 5.81
CA THR A 14 22.28 -18.62 4.70
C THR A 14 21.41 -17.76 3.77
N PRO A 15 21.86 -16.59 3.28
CA PRO A 15 21.10 -15.78 2.34
C PRO A 15 20.97 -16.52 0.99
N GLN A 16 19.75 -16.94 0.66
CA GLN A 16 19.46 -17.53 -0.66
C GLN A 16 19.39 -16.42 -1.70
N SER A 17 20.34 -16.49 -2.64
CA SER A 17 20.38 -15.71 -3.87
C SER A 17 19.04 -15.81 -4.62
N LEU A 18 18.50 -14.66 -5.03
CA LEU A 18 17.35 -14.51 -5.92
C LEU A 18 17.59 -15.31 -7.22
N ALA A 19 17.05 -16.52 -7.28
CA ALA A 19 17.05 -17.32 -8.49
C ALA A 19 16.07 -16.70 -9.51
N TYR A 20 16.63 -16.39 -10.67
CA TYR A 20 15.99 -16.02 -11.93
C TYR A 20 14.60 -16.68 -12.15
N LEU A 21 13.62 -15.85 -12.51
CA LEU A 21 12.36 -16.28 -13.10
C LEU A 21 12.62 -16.87 -14.50
N PRO A 22 11.97 -17.98 -14.91
CA PRO A 22 12.11 -18.49 -16.26
C PRO A 22 11.35 -17.59 -17.24
N ALA A 23 12.05 -17.15 -18.28
CA ALA A 23 11.45 -16.56 -19.47
C ALA A 23 10.67 -17.64 -20.23
N ASN A 24 9.36 -17.45 -20.41
CA ASN A 24 8.62 -18.16 -21.45
C ASN A 24 8.31 -17.16 -22.57
N GLU A 25 9.03 -17.35 -23.68
CA GLU A 25 8.78 -16.74 -24.97
C GLU A 25 7.50 -17.32 -25.58
N GLU A 26 6.59 -16.44 -25.99
CA GLU A 26 5.98 -16.39 -27.34
C GLU A 26 4.76 -15.46 -27.28
N ASN A 27 4.98 -14.16 -27.50
CA ASN A 27 4.03 -13.35 -28.25
C ASN A 27 4.79 -12.22 -28.95
N SER A 28 4.89 -12.34 -30.27
CA SER A 28 5.47 -11.35 -31.17
C SER A 28 4.63 -10.08 -31.21
N GLY A 29 5.20 -8.95 -30.79
CA GLY A 29 4.59 -7.63 -30.98
C GLY A 29 5.21 -6.58 -30.07
N GLU A 30 6.08 -5.76 -30.65
CA GLU A 30 6.77 -4.59 -30.06
C GLU A 30 7.69 -4.90 -28.87
N GLU A 31 9.01 -4.91 -29.15
CA GLU A 31 10.03 -4.60 -28.15
C GLU A 31 9.76 -3.18 -27.64
N ILE A 32 8.90 -3.08 -26.62
CA ILE A 32 8.74 -1.89 -25.83
C ILE A 32 10.05 -1.74 -25.05
N ASN A 33 10.86 -0.79 -25.48
CA ASN A 33 12.10 -0.39 -24.83
C ASN A 33 11.76 0.07 -23.40
N LEU A 34 11.84 -0.85 -22.42
CA LEU A 34 11.36 -0.69 -21.04
C LEU A 34 12.13 0.41 -20.27
N GLU A 35 13.32 0.79 -20.75
CA GLU A 35 14.07 1.93 -20.22
C GLU A 35 13.47 3.29 -20.63
N THR A 36 12.71 3.36 -21.73
CA THR A 36 12.20 4.63 -22.28
C THR A 36 10.82 5.03 -21.72
N LEU A 37 10.10 4.12 -21.04
CA LEU A 37 8.72 4.33 -20.56
C LEU A 37 8.57 4.54 -19.05
N MET A 38 9.68 4.56 -18.29
CA MET A 38 9.65 4.57 -16.81
C MET A 38 10.46 5.72 -16.17
N LEU A 39 10.54 6.87 -16.83
CA LEU A 39 10.83 8.13 -16.12
C LEU A 39 9.58 9.00 -16.12
N PRO A 40 8.56 8.73 -15.28
CA PRO A 40 7.88 9.87 -14.70
C PRO A 40 8.94 10.63 -13.90
N THR A 41 8.91 11.95 -13.93
CA THR A 41 9.76 12.84 -13.15
C THR A 41 9.63 12.51 -11.65
N ILE A 42 10.38 11.52 -11.19
CA ILE A 42 10.47 11.11 -9.80
C ILE A 42 11.40 12.11 -9.13
N GLY A 43 10.81 12.99 -8.34
CA GLY A 43 11.48 14.18 -7.82
C GLY A 43 10.50 15.32 -7.62
N LEU A 44 9.34 15.05 -7.02
CA LEU A 44 8.57 16.15 -6.45
C LEU A 44 9.47 16.86 -5.42
N PRO A 45 9.52 18.19 -5.41
CA PRO A 45 10.23 18.92 -4.38
C PRO A 45 9.68 18.52 -3.00
N LEU A 46 10.53 18.63 -1.98
CA LEU A 46 10.13 18.44 -0.58
C LEU A 46 8.81 19.17 -0.30
N SER A 47 7.99 18.61 0.60
CA SER A 47 6.82 19.34 1.08
C SER A 47 7.24 20.71 1.62
N ALA A 48 6.38 21.72 1.51
CA ALA A 48 6.72 23.07 1.96
C ALA A 48 7.26 23.12 3.42
N PRO A 49 6.70 22.36 4.38
CA PRO A 49 7.27 22.28 5.73
C PRO A 49 8.70 21.71 5.76
N LEU A 50 8.99 20.62 5.03
CA LEU A 50 10.33 20.03 4.99
C LEU A 50 11.34 20.93 4.27
N ALA A 51 10.93 21.60 3.19
CA ALA A 51 11.79 22.54 2.47
C ALA A 51 12.21 23.70 3.39
N ALA A 52 11.25 24.29 4.10
CA ALA A 52 11.50 25.37 5.05
C ALA A 52 12.40 24.91 6.21
N LEU A 53 12.16 23.70 6.75
CA LEU A 53 13.01 23.14 7.80
C LEU A 53 14.46 23.06 7.34
N VAL A 54 14.72 22.40 6.21
CA VAL A 54 16.08 22.18 5.67
C VAL A 54 16.79 23.51 5.42
N GLU A 55 16.09 24.52 4.91
CA GLU A 55 16.64 25.87 4.68
C GLU A 55 17.03 26.60 5.97
N SER A 56 16.40 26.25 7.10
CA SER A 56 16.70 26.84 8.41
C SER A 56 17.87 26.17 9.15
N LEU A 57 18.30 24.98 8.70
CA LEU A 57 19.32 24.19 9.40
C LEU A 57 20.72 24.81 9.26
N SER A 58 21.44 24.80 10.37
CA SER A 58 22.85 25.17 10.46
C SER A 58 23.59 24.12 11.29
N PRO A 59 24.82 23.74 10.93
CA PRO A 59 25.63 24.26 9.82
C PRO A 59 25.20 23.76 8.44
N ALA A 60 25.72 24.38 7.37
CA ALA A 60 25.38 24.06 5.98
C ALA A 60 25.60 22.57 5.63
N ALA A 61 26.59 21.91 6.23
CA ALA A 61 26.81 20.48 6.06
C ALA A 61 25.61 19.64 6.54
N VAL A 62 25.05 19.98 7.71
CA VAL A 62 23.83 19.34 8.24
C VAL A 62 22.63 19.61 7.33
N SER A 63 22.45 20.85 6.86
CA SER A 63 21.37 21.19 5.92
C SER A 63 21.45 20.35 4.64
N GLU A 64 22.63 20.23 4.02
CA GLU A 64 22.80 19.48 2.78
C GLU A 64 22.58 17.96 2.96
N THR A 65 23.13 17.36 4.01
CA THR A 65 22.89 15.96 4.33
C THR A 65 21.41 15.70 4.57
N MET A 66 20.74 16.52 5.39
CA MET A 66 19.32 16.35 5.67
C MET A 66 18.45 16.57 4.42
N ARG A 67 18.80 17.54 3.57
CA ARG A 67 18.13 17.76 2.28
C ARG A 67 18.13 16.48 1.46
N ARG A 68 19.30 15.85 1.30
CA ARG A 68 19.45 14.64 0.51
C ARG A 68 18.65 13.47 1.10
N VAL A 69 18.77 13.24 2.41
CA VAL A 69 18.01 12.19 3.10
C VAL A 69 16.51 12.36 2.91
N PHE A 70 15.97 13.57 3.10
CA PHE A 70 14.54 13.81 2.93
C PHE A 70 14.09 13.69 1.47
N VAL A 71 14.91 14.09 0.50
CA VAL A 71 14.61 13.92 -0.94
C VAL A 71 14.54 12.44 -1.30
N ASP A 72 15.47 11.63 -0.81
CA ASP A 72 15.50 10.19 -1.07
C ASP A 72 14.31 9.48 -0.39
N LEU A 73 13.95 9.86 0.85
CA LEU A 73 12.73 9.37 1.51
C LEU A 73 11.45 9.76 0.77
N ALA A 74 11.35 11.01 0.29
CA ALA A 74 10.21 11.46 -0.51
C ALA A 74 10.11 10.69 -1.83
N ARG A 75 11.24 10.43 -2.49
CA ARG A 75 11.33 9.59 -3.69
C ARG A 75 10.83 8.17 -3.42
N LEU A 76 11.23 7.56 -2.31
CA LEU A 76 10.78 6.23 -1.90
C LEU A 76 9.26 6.18 -1.66
N LEU A 77 8.70 7.22 -1.05
CA LEU A 77 7.25 7.36 -0.87
C LEU A 77 6.52 7.55 -2.23
N ASP A 78 7.12 8.25 -3.18
CA ASP A 78 6.56 8.40 -4.54
C ASP A 78 6.53 7.08 -5.31
N TYR A 79 7.58 6.24 -5.19
CA TYR A 79 7.57 4.89 -5.75
C TYR A 79 6.41 4.05 -5.17
N LEU A 80 6.15 4.16 -3.87
CA LEU A 80 5.04 3.47 -3.21
C LEU A 80 3.69 3.96 -3.74
N ARG A 81 3.49 5.27 -3.91
CA ARG A 81 2.27 5.82 -4.56
C ARG A 81 2.10 5.32 -6.00
N LEU A 82 3.19 5.09 -6.73
CA LEU A 82 3.13 4.51 -8.07
C LEU A 82 2.68 3.04 -8.01
N ILE A 83 3.18 2.26 -7.05
CA ILE A 83 2.73 0.87 -6.80
C ILE A 83 1.24 0.86 -6.49
N GLU A 84 0.78 1.73 -5.60
CA GLU A 84 -0.63 1.87 -5.26
C GLU A 84 -1.50 2.11 -6.51
N LYS A 85 -1.15 3.10 -7.34
CA LYS A 85 -1.86 3.37 -8.60
C LYS A 85 -1.83 2.18 -9.57
N LYS A 86 -0.69 1.49 -9.71
CA LYS A 86 -0.55 0.34 -10.62
C LYS A 86 -1.37 -0.87 -10.15
N VAL A 87 -1.37 -1.14 -8.84
CA VAL A 87 -2.19 -2.18 -8.22
C VAL A 87 -3.67 -1.90 -8.41
N GLN A 88 -4.10 -0.63 -8.28
CA GLN A 88 -5.47 -0.19 -8.54
C GLN A 88 -5.90 -0.38 -10.00
N GLN A 89 -5.00 -0.14 -10.97
CA GLN A 89 -5.30 -0.22 -12.40
C GLN A 89 -5.29 -1.65 -12.98
N ASN A 90 -5.10 -2.68 -12.15
CA ASN A 90 -4.98 -4.08 -12.59
C ASN A 90 -3.85 -4.28 -13.62
N GLN A 91 -2.89 -3.35 -13.68
CA GLN A 91 -1.78 -3.38 -14.63
C GLN A 91 -0.66 -4.29 -14.11
N LEU A 92 -0.10 -5.05 -15.04
CA LEU A 92 0.91 -6.11 -14.93
C LEU A 92 1.80 -6.03 -13.67
N LEU A 93 1.79 -7.13 -12.91
CA LEU A 93 2.63 -7.33 -11.73
C LEU A 93 4.12 -7.23 -11.98
N ALA A 94 4.59 -7.61 -13.17
CA ALA A 94 6.00 -7.43 -13.53
C ALA A 94 6.44 -5.97 -13.34
N SER A 95 5.59 -5.01 -13.73
CA SER A 95 5.87 -3.59 -13.57
C SER A 95 5.81 -3.11 -12.11
N THR A 96 5.06 -3.81 -11.24
CA THR A 96 5.00 -3.54 -9.80
C THR A 96 6.24 -4.09 -9.09
N PHE A 97 6.68 -5.30 -9.45
CA PHE A 97 7.93 -5.88 -8.96
C PHE A 97 9.15 -5.06 -9.36
N SER A 98 9.19 -4.52 -10.58
CA SER A 98 10.26 -3.60 -10.99
C SER A 98 10.31 -2.36 -10.10
N VAL A 99 9.16 -1.82 -9.68
CA VAL A 99 9.13 -0.66 -8.77
C VAL A 99 9.59 -1.06 -7.37
N PHE A 100 9.18 -2.23 -6.85
CA PHE A 100 9.74 -2.76 -5.61
C PHE A 100 11.27 -2.91 -5.69
N ASN A 101 11.81 -3.53 -6.75
CA ASN A 101 13.25 -3.65 -6.93
C ASN A 101 13.97 -2.29 -6.93
N ASN A 102 13.36 -1.25 -7.49
CA ASN A 102 13.91 0.11 -7.42
C ASN A 102 13.87 0.67 -5.99
N ILE A 103 12.76 0.46 -5.25
CA ILE A 103 12.68 0.80 -3.83
C ILE A 103 13.79 0.13 -3.04
N GLN A 104 14.05 -1.17 -3.26
CA GLN A 104 15.12 -1.89 -2.59
C GLN A 104 16.49 -1.24 -2.85
N LYS A 105 16.82 -0.99 -4.12
CA LYS A 105 18.09 -0.40 -4.52
C LYS A 105 18.28 1.00 -3.92
N GLU A 106 17.25 1.84 -4.00
CA GLU A 106 17.29 3.22 -3.52
C GLU A 106 17.31 3.29 -1.99
N SER A 107 16.63 2.38 -1.29
CA SER A 107 16.72 2.27 0.17
C SER A 107 18.11 1.85 0.64
N LEU A 108 18.76 0.91 -0.07
CA LEU A 108 20.14 0.51 0.25
C LEU A 108 21.13 1.66 -0.02
N ALA A 109 20.94 2.41 -1.11
CA ALA A 109 21.76 3.59 -1.41
C ALA A 109 21.56 4.71 -0.37
N LEU A 110 20.34 4.89 0.13
CA LEU A 110 20.05 5.83 1.22
C LEU A 110 20.74 5.41 2.52
N ILE A 111 20.68 4.14 2.89
CA ILE A 111 21.38 3.57 4.05
C ILE A 111 22.88 3.85 3.96
N GLU A 112 23.51 3.49 2.84
CA GLU A 112 24.94 3.70 2.62
C GLU A 112 25.30 5.19 2.71
N HIS A 113 24.45 6.07 2.16
CA HIS A 113 24.65 7.52 2.28
C HIS A 113 24.56 8.02 3.73
N ILE A 114 23.59 7.54 4.50
CA ILE A 114 23.43 7.91 5.92
C ILE A 114 24.65 7.45 6.72
N GLU A 115 25.05 6.18 6.59
CA GLU A 115 26.20 5.61 7.29
C GLU A 115 27.50 6.34 6.95
N ALA A 116 27.72 6.66 5.67
CA ALA A 116 28.86 7.46 5.25
C ALA A 116 28.82 8.89 5.81
N SER A 117 27.62 9.47 5.96
CA SER A 117 27.44 10.81 6.50
C SER A 117 27.71 10.87 8.00
N ILE A 118 27.27 9.89 8.79
CA ILE A 118 27.48 9.85 10.25
C ILE A 118 28.97 10.01 10.61
N SER A 119 29.86 9.40 9.82
CA SER A 119 31.31 9.46 10.07
C SER A 119 31.96 10.80 9.71
N ASN A 120 31.32 11.61 8.87
CA ASN A 120 31.93 12.79 8.23
C ASN A 120 31.13 14.09 8.48
N LEU A 121 30.03 14.03 9.23
CA LEU A 121 29.12 15.16 9.37
C LEU A 121 29.60 16.14 10.45
N GLU A 122 30.35 17.16 10.03
CA GLU A 122 30.82 18.22 10.91
C GLU A 122 29.66 19.06 11.48
N GLY A 123 29.67 19.25 12.81
CA GLY A 123 28.72 20.10 13.52
C GLY A 123 27.34 19.48 13.78
N ALA A 124 27.17 18.18 13.51
CA ALA A 124 26.03 17.42 14.03
C ALA A 124 26.16 17.19 15.54
N ASN A 125 25.03 17.24 16.26
CA ASN A 125 24.96 16.83 17.66
C ASN A 125 24.81 15.30 17.75
N GLU A 126 25.10 14.75 18.94
CA GLU A 126 25.01 13.30 19.19
C GLU A 126 23.59 12.75 18.95
N GLU A 127 22.56 13.55 19.25
CA GLU A 127 21.16 13.20 19.01
C GLU A 127 20.84 12.97 17.53
N LEU A 128 21.30 13.86 16.64
CA LEU A 128 21.11 13.70 15.20
C LEU A 128 21.85 12.47 14.68
N LEU A 129 23.10 12.25 15.11
CA LEU A 129 23.90 11.10 14.67
C LEU A 129 23.25 9.77 15.12
N SER A 130 22.81 9.70 16.38
CA SER A 130 22.07 8.55 16.90
C SER A 130 20.75 8.32 16.16
N THR A 131 20.04 9.40 15.83
CA THR A 131 18.77 9.30 15.09
C THR A 131 18.97 8.82 13.66
N LEU A 132 20.00 9.32 12.96
CA LEU A 132 20.39 8.87 11.63
C LEU A 132 20.75 7.37 11.63
N ASP A 133 21.55 6.92 12.60
CA ASP A 133 21.89 5.51 12.77
C ASP A 133 20.65 4.63 12.99
N GLY A 134 19.78 5.04 13.92
CA GLY A 134 18.53 4.34 14.21
C GLY A 134 17.59 4.27 13.00
N VAL A 135 17.52 5.32 12.20
CA VAL A 135 16.73 5.34 10.96
C VAL A 135 17.33 4.43 9.89
N SER A 136 18.65 4.45 9.71
CA SER A 136 19.34 3.55 8.78
C SER A 136 19.05 2.09 9.13
N TYR A 137 19.18 1.73 10.41
CA TYR A 137 18.86 0.40 10.92
C TYR A 137 17.40 0.01 10.66
N ALA A 138 16.45 0.89 10.99
CA ALA A 138 15.02 0.62 10.82
C ALA A 138 14.64 0.38 9.35
N ILE A 139 15.18 1.19 8.43
CA ILE A 139 14.98 1.00 6.99
C ILE A 139 15.58 -0.33 6.54
N GLY A 140 16.83 -0.63 6.95
CA GLY A 140 17.49 -1.89 6.60
C GLY A 140 16.71 -3.11 7.09
N HIS A 141 16.20 -3.06 8.31
CA HIS A 141 15.37 -4.11 8.90
C HIS A 141 14.07 -4.34 8.13
N GLU A 142 13.30 -3.27 7.87
CA GLU A 142 12.01 -3.39 7.18
C GLU A 142 12.18 -3.82 5.71
N ILE A 143 13.22 -3.34 5.03
CA ILE A 143 13.59 -3.85 3.70
C ILE A 143 13.92 -5.35 3.78
N GLY A 144 14.81 -5.76 4.68
CA GLY A 144 15.16 -7.18 4.85
C GLY A 144 13.94 -8.05 5.13
N ARG A 145 13.01 -7.57 5.94
CA ARG A 145 11.75 -8.25 6.26
C ARG A 145 10.83 -8.38 5.04
N VAL A 146 10.63 -7.31 4.28
CA VAL A 146 9.74 -7.32 3.12
C VAL A 146 10.24 -8.27 2.03
N TYR A 147 11.53 -8.23 1.71
CA TYR A 147 12.10 -9.10 0.67
C TYR A 147 12.39 -10.52 1.16
N GLY A 148 12.65 -10.70 2.46
CA GLY A 148 12.94 -12.01 3.06
C GLY A 148 11.71 -12.83 3.44
N PHE A 149 10.54 -12.19 3.64
CA PHE A 149 9.33 -12.89 4.10
C PHE A 149 8.08 -12.58 3.28
N GLU A 150 7.76 -11.30 3.05
CA GLU A 150 6.48 -10.92 2.45
C GLU A 150 6.43 -11.20 0.95
N LEU A 151 7.50 -10.88 0.23
CA LEU A 151 7.58 -11.04 -1.22
C LEU A 151 8.07 -12.43 -1.67
N VAL A 152 8.37 -13.34 -0.73
CA VAL A 152 8.86 -14.70 -1.05
C VAL A 152 7.73 -15.60 -1.56
N GLY A 153 8.07 -16.47 -2.52
CA GLY A 153 7.19 -17.54 -3.00
C GLY A 153 6.03 -17.04 -3.85
N ILE A 154 6.22 -15.96 -4.58
CA ILE A 154 5.22 -15.38 -5.46
C ILE A 154 5.33 -16.03 -6.85
N SER A 155 4.41 -16.97 -7.14
CA SER A 155 4.44 -17.75 -8.40
C SER A 155 3.25 -17.48 -9.33
N ASP A 156 2.12 -16.98 -8.83
CA ASP A 156 0.93 -16.68 -9.63
C ASP A 156 0.52 -15.20 -9.53
N PRO A 157 0.69 -14.42 -10.62
CA PRO A 157 0.34 -13.00 -10.68
C PRO A 157 -1.15 -12.71 -10.40
N HIS A 158 -2.07 -13.62 -10.66
CA HIS A 158 -3.51 -13.33 -10.53
C HIS A 158 -4.13 -13.86 -9.23
N SER A 159 -3.34 -14.54 -8.39
CA SER A 159 -3.85 -15.12 -7.15
C SER A 159 -4.15 -14.05 -6.09
N PRO A 160 -5.32 -14.04 -5.42
CA PRO A 160 -5.60 -13.11 -4.31
C PRO A 160 -4.50 -13.00 -3.23
N PRO A 161 -3.77 -14.09 -2.86
CA PRO A 161 -2.66 -14.03 -1.92
C PRO A 161 -1.51 -13.09 -2.33
N ILE A 162 -1.26 -12.92 -3.63
CA ILE A 162 -0.16 -12.06 -4.11
C ILE A 162 -0.43 -10.59 -3.80
N ARG A 163 -1.69 -10.16 -3.92
CA ARG A 163 -2.04 -8.77 -3.75
C ARG A 163 -2.04 -8.37 -2.29
N ALA A 164 -2.52 -9.25 -1.41
CA ALA A 164 -2.42 -9.08 0.03
C ALA A 164 -0.96 -8.99 0.49
N LYS A 165 -0.06 -9.78 -0.10
CA LYS A 165 1.39 -9.68 0.16
C LYS A 165 1.96 -8.34 -0.32
N LEU A 166 1.60 -7.89 -1.53
CA LEU A 166 2.07 -6.60 -2.07
C LEU A 166 1.54 -5.40 -1.29
N GLU A 167 0.27 -5.43 -0.86
CA GLU A 167 -0.31 -4.40 0.00
C GLU A 167 0.41 -4.37 1.35
N ARG A 168 0.65 -5.54 1.96
CA ARG A 168 1.36 -5.59 3.24
C ARG A 168 2.78 -5.07 3.10
N ALA A 169 3.52 -5.52 2.07
CA ALA A 169 4.86 -5.01 1.77
C ALA A 169 4.84 -3.48 1.56
N HIS A 170 3.90 -2.98 0.76
CA HIS A 170 3.69 -1.55 0.54
C HIS A 170 3.42 -0.81 1.86
N GLY A 171 2.49 -1.30 2.68
CA GLY A 171 2.12 -0.67 3.96
C GLY A 171 3.27 -0.64 4.97
N LEU A 172 4.07 -1.71 5.04
CA LEU A 172 5.26 -1.76 5.88
C LEU A 172 6.30 -0.72 5.47
N LEU A 173 6.68 -0.70 4.19
CA LEU A 173 7.67 0.26 3.68
C LEU A 173 7.17 1.70 3.80
N ARG A 174 5.90 1.95 3.47
CA ARG A 174 5.29 3.26 3.58
C ARG A 174 5.33 3.78 5.01
N ASN A 175 4.93 2.95 5.97
CA ASN A 175 4.98 3.32 7.38
C ASN A 175 6.42 3.57 7.82
N CYS A 176 7.35 2.68 7.46
CA CYS A 176 8.77 2.83 7.76
C CYS A 176 9.31 4.18 7.26
N PHE A 177 9.16 4.51 5.98
CA PHE A 177 9.69 5.76 5.42
C PHE A 177 9.01 7.01 6.01
N GLN A 178 7.70 6.95 6.30
CA GLN A 178 7.00 8.05 6.96
C GLN A 178 7.52 8.27 8.38
N GLN A 179 7.67 7.20 9.17
CA GLN A 179 8.20 7.30 10.52
C GLN A 179 9.65 7.77 10.51
N SER A 180 10.50 7.26 9.61
CA SER A 180 11.87 7.76 9.43
C SER A 180 11.91 9.25 9.15
N THR A 181 11.01 9.75 8.29
CA THR A 181 10.89 11.19 8.00
C THR A 181 10.47 11.98 9.24
N ILE A 182 9.41 11.54 9.94
CA ILE A 182 8.91 12.21 11.16
C ILE A 182 10.01 12.25 12.22
N THR A 183 10.62 11.10 12.53
CA THR A 183 11.66 10.97 13.55
C THR A 183 12.86 11.88 13.26
N LEU A 184 13.32 11.97 12.01
CA LEU A 184 14.40 12.89 11.64
C LEU A 184 13.99 14.36 11.73
N THR A 185 12.76 14.68 11.37
CA THR A 185 12.22 16.05 11.44
C THR A 185 12.16 16.52 12.90
N GLN A 186 11.72 15.63 13.80
CA GLN A 186 11.52 15.93 15.22
C GLN A 186 12.81 16.18 16.01
N VAL A 187 13.98 15.81 15.46
CA VAL A 187 15.28 16.23 16.03
C VAL A 187 15.44 17.76 15.99
N PHE A 188 14.83 18.42 15.01
CA PHE A 188 14.97 19.85 14.78
C PHE A 188 13.72 20.65 15.17
N ASP A 189 12.54 20.06 14.95
CA ASP A 189 11.26 20.67 15.29
C ASP A 189 10.28 19.61 15.79
N THR A 190 10.05 19.58 17.10
CA THR A 190 9.16 18.61 17.74
C THR A 190 7.67 18.88 17.48
N ALA A 191 7.32 20.05 16.94
CA ALA A 191 5.94 20.40 16.60
C ALA A 191 5.54 19.87 15.21
N LEU A 192 6.50 19.62 14.32
CA LEU A 192 6.22 19.01 13.02
C LEU A 192 5.84 17.54 13.19
N ASP A 193 4.59 17.22 12.88
CA ASP A 193 4.03 15.88 12.97
C ASP A 193 3.66 15.27 11.61
N GLY A 194 3.20 14.03 11.62
CA GLY A 194 2.83 13.32 10.41
C GLY A 194 1.63 13.92 9.66
N GLU A 195 0.77 14.70 10.31
CA GLU A 195 -0.38 15.33 9.66
C GLU A 195 0.05 16.54 8.82
N GLU A 196 0.99 17.34 9.32
CA GLU A 196 1.55 18.46 8.57
C GLU A 196 2.51 18.01 7.44
N LEU A 197 3.24 16.91 7.67
CA LEU A 197 4.20 16.38 6.71
C LEU A 197 3.56 15.58 5.58
N PHE A 198 2.45 14.89 5.86
CA PHE A 198 1.78 14.01 4.90
C PHE A 198 0.29 14.36 4.77
N ASN A 199 -0.11 14.85 3.59
CA ASN A 199 -1.52 15.06 3.18
C ASN A 199 -2.38 13.78 3.10
N ASP A 200 -1.86 12.68 3.65
CA ASP A 200 -2.44 11.35 3.69
C ASP A 200 -3.85 11.30 4.24
N PHE A 201 -4.18 12.16 5.19
CA PHE A 201 -5.51 12.14 5.79
C PHE A 201 -6.59 12.52 4.78
N GLN A 202 -6.34 13.54 3.96
CA GLN A 202 -7.29 13.95 2.92
C GLN A 202 -7.40 12.91 1.81
N ALA A 203 -6.27 12.36 1.36
CA ALA A 203 -6.27 11.28 0.36
C ALA A 203 -7.04 10.05 0.86
N ARG A 204 -6.72 9.56 2.06
CA ARG A 204 -7.45 8.42 2.68
C ARG A 204 -8.92 8.72 2.90
N ARG A 205 -9.28 9.97 3.18
CA ARG A 205 -10.67 10.41 3.32
C ARG A 205 -11.40 10.39 1.99
N GLU A 206 -10.79 10.88 0.91
CA GLU A 206 -11.36 10.84 -0.45
C GLU A 206 -11.57 9.39 -0.91
N GLU A 207 -10.59 8.51 -0.70
CA GLU A 207 -10.68 7.08 -0.99
C GLU A 207 -11.80 6.41 -0.20
N ALA A 208 -11.90 6.70 1.11
CA ALA A 208 -12.98 6.19 1.94
C ALA A 208 -14.36 6.71 1.49
N LEU A 209 -14.45 7.94 0.98
CA LEU A 209 -15.68 8.51 0.43
C LEU A 209 -16.10 7.86 -0.89
N VAL A 210 -15.15 7.62 -1.80
CA VAL A 210 -15.40 6.89 -3.05
C VAL A 210 -15.91 5.49 -2.74
N LEU A 211 -15.20 4.77 -1.87
CA LEU A 211 -15.59 3.44 -1.42
C LEU A 211 -16.98 3.41 -0.78
N TYR A 212 -17.27 4.37 0.09
CA TYR A 212 -18.57 4.50 0.75
C TYR A 212 -19.71 4.67 -0.26
N ARG A 213 -19.54 5.58 -1.23
CA ARG A 213 -20.56 5.85 -2.28
C ARG A 213 -20.81 4.61 -3.12
N ASP A 214 -19.75 3.93 -3.56
CA ASP A 214 -19.89 2.77 -4.42
C ASP A 214 -20.52 1.57 -3.68
N LEU A 215 -20.14 1.34 -2.42
CA LEU A 215 -20.80 0.32 -1.58
C LEU A 215 -22.27 0.65 -1.32
N TRP A 216 -22.60 1.90 -1.03
CA TRP A 216 -23.98 2.34 -0.83
C TRP A 216 -24.83 2.09 -2.08
N ASN A 217 -24.30 2.42 -3.27
CA ASN A 217 -24.96 2.12 -4.55
C ASN A 217 -25.16 0.60 -4.74
N LEU A 218 -24.16 -0.22 -4.42
CA LEU A 218 -24.27 -1.67 -4.53
C LEU A 218 -25.32 -2.27 -3.58
N VAL A 219 -25.41 -1.78 -2.34
CA VAL A 219 -26.46 -2.21 -1.39
C VAL A 219 -27.85 -1.95 -1.98
N HIS A 220 -28.09 -0.76 -2.52
CA HIS A 220 -29.38 -0.43 -3.14
C HIS A 220 -29.70 -1.30 -4.35
N LEU A 221 -28.72 -1.51 -5.24
CA LEU A 221 -28.90 -2.40 -6.39
C LEU A 221 -29.14 -3.85 -5.98
N ALA A 222 -28.45 -4.34 -4.94
CA ALA A 222 -28.64 -5.68 -4.42
C ALA A 222 -30.05 -5.86 -3.83
N ARG A 223 -30.52 -4.90 -3.01
CA ARG A 223 -31.88 -4.90 -2.45
C ARG A 223 -32.96 -4.79 -3.52
N ARG A 224 -32.71 -3.99 -4.58
CA ARG A 224 -33.62 -3.90 -5.71
C ARG A 224 -33.70 -5.22 -6.48
N ALA A 225 -32.57 -5.82 -6.81
CA ALA A 225 -32.53 -7.11 -7.50
C ALA A 225 -33.20 -8.22 -6.65
N ASP A 226 -33.04 -8.17 -5.33
CA ASP A 226 -33.69 -9.10 -4.40
C ASP A 226 -35.22 -8.94 -4.40
N LYS A 227 -35.73 -7.70 -4.43
CA LYS A 227 -37.18 -7.41 -4.48
C LYS A 227 -37.81 -7.76 -5.84
N GLU A 228 -37.16 -7.38 -6.94
CA GLU A 228 -37.73 -7.53 -8.28
C GLU A 228 -37.51 -8.95 -8.84
N CYS A 229 -36.43 -9.63 -8.43
CA CYS A 229 -36.08 -11.00 -8.84
C CYS A 229 -36.05 -11.23 -10.36
N ASP A 230 -35.89 -10.18 -11.16
CA ASP A 230 -35.88 -10.24 -12.61
C ASP A 230 -34.46 -10.22 -13.18
N GLN A 231 -34.35 -10.68 -14.43
CA GLN A 231 -33.06 -10.86 -15.10
C GLN A 231 -32.34 -9.54 -15.39
N PHE A 232 -33.08 -8.44 -15.61
CA PHE A 232 -32.49 -7.14 -15.90
C PHE A 232 -31.84 -6.55 -14.65
N SER A 233 -32.52 -6.58 -13.51
CA SER A 233 -31.98 -6.07 -12.25
C SER A 233 -30.79 -6.87 -11.74
N VAL A 234 -30.78 -8.20 -11.92
CA VAL A 234 -29.62 -9.05 -11.65
C VAL A 234 -28.44 -8.73 -12.59
N ALA A 235 -28.70 -8.54 -13.89
CA ALA A 235 -27.65 -8.20 -14.85
C ALA A 235 -27.03 -6.82 -14.57
N LEU A 236 -27.85 -5.83 -14.20
CA LEU A 236 -27.41 -4.50 -13.80
C LEU A 236 -26.54 -4.58 -12.54
N LEU A 237 -26.97 -5.31 -11.52
CA LEU A 237 -26.19 -5.55 -10.31
C LEU A 237 -24.83 -6.18 -10.64
N LEU A 238 -24.79 -7.23 -11.46
CA LEU A 238 -23.52 -7.89 -11.85
C LEU A 238 -22.58 -6.93 -12.60
N ALA A 239 -23.11 -6.04 -13.45
CA ALA A 239 -22.31 -5.03 -14.12
C ALA A 239 -21.70 -4.02 -13.12
N HIS A 240 -22.49 -3.57 -12.14
CA HIS A 240 -22.01 -2.67 -11.08
C HIS A 240 -21.04 -3.35 -10.12
N LEU A 241 -21.24 -4.63 -9.78
CA LEU A 241 -20.29 -5.43 -9.02
C LEU A 241 -18.96 -5.50 -9.77
N LYS A 242 -18.98 -5.81 -11.07
CA LYS A 242 -17.75 -5.80 -11.87
C LYS A 242 -17.07 -4.43 -11.88
N ARG A 243 -17.83 -3.34 -12.02
CA ARG A 243 -17.28 -1.97 -11.97
C ARG A 243 -16.67 -1.63 -10.61
N PHE A 244 -17.31 -2.04 -9.52
CA PHE A 244 -16.79 -1.88 -8.17
C PHE A 244 -15.47 -2.65 -8.00
N ARG A 245 -15.46 -3.91 -8.43
CA ARG A 245 -14.30 -4.80 -8.41
C ARG A 245 -13.11 -4.21 -9.17
N ASP A 246 -13.38 -3.66 -10.36
CA ASP A 246 -12.36 -3.07 -11.23
C ASP A 246 -12.03 -1.61 -10.83
N GLY A 247 -12.68 -1.07 -9.80
CA GLY A 247 -12.53 0.31 -9.33
C GLY A 247 -12.32 0.38 -7.82
N SER A 248 -13.31 0.86 -7.07
CA SER A 248 -13.20 1.20 -5.65
C SER A 248 -12.93 0.04 -4.70
N MET A 249 -13.04 -1.22 -5.14
CA MET A 249 -12.71 -2.40 -4.34
C MET A 249 -11.26 -2.36 -3.83
N CYS A 250 -10.36 -1.68 -4.55
CA CYS A 250 -8.98 -1.46 -4.13
C CYS A 250 -8.84 -0.75 -2.77
N PHE A 251 -9.87 -0.03 -2.32
CA PHE A 251 -9.90 0.68 -1.04
C PHE A 251 -10.46 -0.17 0.12
N LEU A 252 -10.94 -1.39 -0.15
CA LEU A 252 -11.28 -2.37 0.87
C LEU A 252 -10.03 -3.02 1.46
N MET A 253 -10.13 -3.54 2.68
CA MET A 253 -9.09 -4.43 3.19
C MET A 253 -9.10 -5.73 2.37
N TYR A 254 -7.93 -6.24 2.01
CA TYR A 254 -7.83 -7.43 1.14
C TYR A 254 -8.49 -8.68 1.70
N LYS A 255 -8.60 -8.81 3.03
CA LYS A 255 -9.34 -9.91 3.67
C LYS A 255 -10.81 -9.97 3.22
N ASP A 256 -11.39 -8.81 2.89
CA ASP A 256 -12.80 -8.70 2.49
C ASP A 256 -12.97 -9.09 1.01
N TRP A 257 -11.89 -9.14 0.23
CA TRP A 257 -11.96 -9.42 -1.21
C TRP A 257 -12.36 -10.85 -1.52
N GLU A 258 -11.85 -11.83 -0.75
CA GLU A 258 -12.20 -13.22 -0.97
C GLU A 258 -13.68 -13.46 -0.71
N GLU A 259 -14.20 -12.85 0.35
CA GLU A 259 -15.60 -12.95 0.72
C GLU A 259 -16.49 -12.25 -0.32
N TYR A 260 -16.10 -11.06 -0.78
CA TYR A 260 -16.73 -10.38 -1.91
C TYR A 260 -16.80 -11.28 -3.15
N GLU A 261 -15.66 -11.82 -3.61
CA GLU A 261 -15.57 -12.68 -4.80
C GLU A 261 -16.43 -13.95 -4.65
N ARG A 262 -16.50 -14.50 -3.44
CA ARG A 262 -17.35 -15.67 -3.13
C ARG A 262 -18.83 -15.35 -3.31
N PHE A 263 -19.31 -14.21 -2.81
CA PHE A 263 -20.69 -13.78 -2.99
C PHE A 263 -21.01 -13.46 -4.45
N VAL A 264 -20.14 -12.74 -5.16
CA VAL A 264 -20.32 -12.43 -6.59
C VAL A 264 -20.40 -13.71 -7.43
N LYS A 265 -19.50 -14.68 -7.21
CA LYS A 265 -19.53 -15.98 -7.89
C LYS A 265 -20.82 -16.74 -7.61
N ARG A 266 -21.33 -16.71 -6.38
CA ARG A 266 -22.59 -17.36 -6.01
C ARG A 266 -23.79 -16.76 -6.77
N VAL A 267 -23.88 -15.44 -6.84
CA VAL A 267 -24.94 -14.75 -7.61
C VAL A 267 -24.81 -15.03 -9.10
N ALA A 268 -23.58 -14.97 -9.65
CA ALA A 268 -23.33 -15.24 -11.06
C ALA A 268 -23.56 -16.71 -11.47
N ALA A 269 -23.42 -17.65 -10.54
CA ALA A 269 -23.65 -19.08 -10.75
C ALA A 269 -25.12 -19.49 -10.56
N ALA A 270 -25.93 -18.69 -9.87
CA ALA A 270 -27.34 -18.97 -9.67
C ALA A 270 -28.06 -18.99 -11.03
N ARG A 271 -28.73 -20.11 -11.34
CA ARG A 271 -29.45 -20.31 -12.61
C ARG A 271 -30.95 -20.48 -12.40
N ARG A 272 -31.37 -20.87 -11.20
CA ARG A 272 -32.77 -21.07 -10.84
C ARG A 272 -33.26 -19.91 -9.98
N VAL A 273 -34.51 -19.50 -10.18
CA VAL A 273 -35.17 -18.45 -9.38
C VAL A 273 -35.09 -18.75 -7.87
N LEU A 274 -35.25 -20.03 -7.49
CA LEU A 274 -35.15 -20.49 -6.09
C LEU A 274 -33.73 -20.37 -5.49
N GLU A 275 -32.69 -20.28 -6.31
CA GLU A 275 -31.30 -20.14 -5.87
C GLU A 275 -30.85 -18.67 -5.86
N ILE A 276 -31.47 -17.83 -6.71
CA ILE A 276 -31.13 -16.42 -6.88
C ILE A 276 -31.50 -15.60 -5.63
N GLY A 277 -32.72 -15.77 -5.10
CA GLY A 277 -33.17 -15.02 -3.91
C GLY A 277 -32.22 -15.14 -2.71
N PRO A 278 -31.94 -16.37 -2.21
CA PRO A 278 -31.00 -16.55 -1.09
C PRO A 278 -29.57 -16.08 -1.39
N ALA A 279 -29.15 -16.05 -2.66
CA ALA A 279 -27.84 -15.53 -3.05
C ALA A 279 -27.80 -13.99 -3.02
N LEU A 280 -28.87 -13.33 -3.46
CA LEU A 280 -29.02 -11.87 -3.45
C LEU A 280 -29.18 -11.33 -2.03
N GLU A 281 -30.01 -11.96 -1.21
CA GLU A 281 -30.18 -11.61 0.21
C GLU A 281 -28.85 -11.71 0.96
N GLY A 282 -28.10 -12.80 0.75
CA GLY A 282 -26.78 -13.00 1.35
C GLY A 282 -25.77 -11.93 0.91
N LEU A 283 -25.73 -11.60 -0.39
CA LEU A 283 -24.88 -10.53 -0.90
C LEU A 283 -25.27 -9.16 -0.32
N ALA A 284 -26.57 -8.85 -0.24
CA ALA A 284 -27.05 -7.58 0.31
C ALA A 284 -26.64 -7.41 1.78
N CYS A 285 -26.83 -8.45 2.61
CA CYS A 285 -26.43 -8.45 4.01
C CYS A 285 -24.91 -8.28 4.19
N TYR A 286 -24.11 -8.95 3.35
CA TYR A 286 -22.66 -8.78 3.33
C TYR A 286 -22.25 -7.33 2.97
N LEU A 287 -22.83 -6.77 1.90
CA LEU A 287 -22.52 -5.39 1.47
C LEU A 287 -22.93 -4.35 2.52
N GLU A 288 -24.05 -4.55 3.21
CA GLU A 288 -24.50 -3.70 4.33
C GLU A 288 -23.52 -3.76 5.51
N THR A 289 -23.06 -4.96 5.86
CA THR A 289 -22.05 -5.16 6.90
C THR A 289 -20.75 -4.45 6.54
N LEU A 290 -20.30 -4.62 5.28
CA LEU A 290 -19.08 -4.00 4.77
C LEU A 290 -19.18 -2.47 4.75
N LEU A 291 -20.32 -1.93 4.31
CA LEU A 291 -20.62 -0.49 4.34
C LEU A 291 -20.57 0.04 5.79
N GLY A 292 -21.13 -0.71 6.74
CA GLY A 292 -21.08 -0.39 8.17
C GLY A 292 -19.64 -0.31 8.69
N GLN A 293 -18.79 -1.26 8.34
CA GLN A 293 -17.37 -1.25 8.71
C GLN A 293 -16.61 -0.07 8.09
N VAL A 294 -16.89 0.27 6.83
CA VAL A 294 -16.27 1.43 6.16
C VAL A 294 -16.67 2.73 6.85
N ARG A 295 -17.93 2.89 7.28
CA ARG A 295 -18.42 4.07 8.02
C ARG A 295 -17.67 4.31 9.34
N LEU A 296 -17.17 3.25 9.97
CA LEU A 296 -16.43 3.33 11.23
C LEU A 296 -14.97 3.78 11.05
N ARG A 297 -14.49 3.95 9.82
CA ARG A 297 -13.13 4.46 9.58
C ARG A 297 -13.00 5.87 10.16
N SER A 298 -11.94 6.10 10.94
CA SER A 298 -11.68 7.38 11.61
C SER A 298 -11.68 8.59 10.67
N VAL A 299 -11.22 8.40 9.42
CA VAL A 299 -11.22 9.43 8.36
C VAL A 299 -12.62 9.92 7.95
N LEU A 300 -13.66 9.17 8.29
CA LEU A 300 -15.07 9.51 8.03
C LEU A 300 -15.81 10.02 9.28
N ALA A 301 -15.18 10.01 10.46
CA ALA A 301 -15.83 10.32 11.74
C ALA A 301 -16.39 11.76 11.83
N SER A 302 -15.85 12.69 11.03
CA SER A 302 -16.29 14.09 10.98
C SER A 302 -17.43 14.36 9.97
N ILE A 303 -17.89 13.34 9.24
CA ILE A 303 -18.92 13.49 8.21
C ILE A 303 -20.29 13.12 8.78
N ALA A 304 -21.20 14.08 8.82
CA ALA A 304 -22.61 13.82 9.07
C ALA A 304 -23.19 13.06 7.86
N PHE A 305 -23.24 11.73 7.97
CA PHE A 305 -23.96 10.91 6.99
C PHE A 305 -25.45 11.15 7.15
N ILE A 306 -26.03 12.00 6.31
CA ILE A 306 -27.48 12.07 6.14
C ILE A 306 -27.88 10.70 5.57
N VAL A 307 -28.43 9.84 6.41
CA VAL A 307 -29.16 8.65 5.95
C VAL A 307 -30.43 9.19 5.31
N PRO A 308 -30.61 9.11 3.97
CA PRO A 308 -31.92 9.35 3.40
C PRO A 308 -32.80 8.20 3.90
N ASP A 309 -33.89 8.57 4.56
CA ASP A 309 -34.91 7.63 5.02
C ASP A 309 -35.38 6.80 3.81
N PRO A 310 -35.30 5.45 3.86
CA PRO A 310 -35.71 4.59 2.74
C PRO A 310 -37.18 4.75 2.34
N ASP A 311 -37.98 5.50 3.11
CA ASP A 311 -39.40 5.77 2.85
C ASP A 311 -39.70 7.21 2.37
N SER A 312 -38.68 7.98 1.96
CA SER A 312 -38.90 9.30 1.34
C SER A 312 -39.13 9.20 -0.18
N ASN A 313 -40.40 8.94 -0.52
CA ASN A 313 -41.09 8.88 -1.83
C ASN A 313 -40.87 7.64 -2.71
#